data_AF-A0A1V9FDQ6-F1
#
_entry.id   AF-A0A1V9FDQ6-F1
#
_cell.length_a   1.000
_cell.length_b   1.000
_cell.length_c   1.000
_cell.angle_alpha   90.00
_cell.angle_beta   90.00
_cell.angle_gamma   90.00
#
_symmetry.space_group_name_H-M   'P 1'
#
loop_
_entity.id
_entity.type
_entity.pdbx_description
1 polymer ?
#
loop_
_entity_poly.entity_id
_entity_poly.type
_entity_poly.pdbx_seq_one_letter_code
_entity_poly.pdbx_strand_id
1 'polypeptide(L)'
;MKAKIKSLKNQGDGSAFAQAINPKKEALTIEKLRTFPGCEHYSDEEAEQVVQTIHQYVLILFECVSKAKVVPLPDTKNISYLNPIKKKAS
;
A
#
# COMPACT_ATOMS: atom_id res chain seq x y z
N MET A 1 15.51 10.50 -9.44
CA MET A 1 14.16 11.11 -9.40
C MET A 1 13.74 11.28 -7.96
N LYS A 2 13.57 12.52 -7.46
CA LYS A 2 12.95 12.77 -6.15
C LYS A 2 11.43 12.85 -6.35
N ALA A 3 10.77 11.70 -6.42
CA ALA A 3 9.32 11.69 -6.31
C ALA A 3 8.99 12.12 -4.87
N LYS A 4 8.61 13.38 -4.66
CA LYS A 4 8.02 13.80 -3.39
C LYS A 4 6.79 12.93 -3.20
N ILE A 5 6.79 12.08 -2.17
CA ILE A 5 5.60 11.34 -1.75
C ILE A 5 4.60 12.40 -1.29
N LYS A 6 3.83 12.96 -2.24
CA LYS A 6 2.62 13.69 -1.93
C LYS A 6 1.71 12.65 -1.28
N SER A 7 1.16 12.98 -0.11
CA SER A 7 0.17 12.18 0.63
C SER A 7 -0.65 11.32 -0.34
N LEU A 8 -0.47 10.00 -0.26
CA LEU A 8 -1.23 9.03 -1.05
C LEU A 8 -2.63 9.01 -0.43
N LYS A 9 -3.55 9.82 -0.96
CA LYS A 9 -4.86 10.08 -0.33
C LYS A 9 -5.91 9.05 -0.73
N ASN A 10 -5.71 8.37 -1.86
CA ASN A 10 -6.64 7.39 -2.39
C ASN A 10 -5.92 6.28 -3.17
N GLN A 11 -6.65 5.23 -3.53
CA GLN A 11 -6.14 4.07 -4.27
C GLN A 11 -5.56 4.43 -5.65
N GLY A 12 -6.16 5.41 -6.34
CA GLY A 12 -5.66 5.91 -7.63
C GLY A 12 -4.29 6.56 -7.52
N ASP A 13 -4.07 7.38 -6.47
CA ASP A 13 -2.77 7.99 -6.19
C ASP A 13 -1.69 6.92 -5.96
N GLY A 14 -2.02 5.88 -5.20
CA GLY A 14 -1.13 4.75 -4.93
C GLY A 14 -0.76 3.98 -6.20
N SER A 15 -1.74 3.70 -7.06
CA SER A 15 -1.50 3.01 -8.34
C SER A 15 -0.65 3.84 -9.30
N ALA A 16 -0.94 5.14 -9.42
CA ALA A 16 -0.16 6.04 -10.27
C ALA A 16 1.29 6.18 -9.78
N PHE A 17 1.49 6.28 -8.46
CA PHE A 17 2.83 6.30 -7.87
C PHE A 17 3.59 4.99 -8.17
N ALA A 18 2.97 3.83 -7.93
CA ALA A 18 3.58 2.53 -8.21
C ALA A 18 4.00 2.39 -9.69
N GLN A 19 3.13 2.80 -10.63
CA GLN A 19 3.42 2.79 -12.06
C GLN A 19 4.57 3.73 -12.42
N ALA A 20 4.67 4.90 -11.77
CA ALA A 20 5.74 5.86 -12.03
C ALA A 20 7.11 5.37 -11.52
N ILE A 21 7.16 4.65 -10.39
CA ILE A 21 8.43 4.23 -9.78
C ILE A 21 8.92 2.87 -10.29
N ASN A 22 8.02 1.99 -10.72
CA ASN A 22 8.35 0.64 -11.20
C ASN A 22 7.41 0.22 -12.34
N PRO A 23 7.49 0.88 -13.51
CA PRO A 23 6.57 0.63 -14.63
C PRO A 23 6.64 -0.78 -15.19
N LYS A 24 7.81 -1.43 -15.05
CA LYS A 24 8.07 -2.79 -15.53
C LYS A 24 7.81 -3.88 -14.48
N LYS A 25 7.44 -3.48 -13.25
CA LYS A 25 7.23 -4.40 -12.12
C LYS A 25 8.43 -5.30 -11.85
N GLU A 26 9.63 -4.75 -11.98
CA GLU A 26 10.88 -5.43 -11.70
C GLU A 26 11.04 -5.66 -10.19
N ALA A 27 11.72 -6.74 -9.81
CA ALA A 27 12.02 -7.02 -8.41
C ALA A 27 12.90 -5.91 -7.80
N LEU A 28 12.70 -5.62 -6.52
CA LEU A 28 13.56 -4.68 -5.81
C LEU A 28 14.93 -5.33 -5.56
N THR A 29 16.00 -4.68 -6.00
CA THR A 29 17.38 -5.09 -5.70
C THR A 29 17.95 -4.26 -4.55
N ILE A 30 19.06 -4.72 -3.94
CA ILE A 30 19.74 -3.99 -2.86
C ILE A 30 20.29 -2.63 -3.34
N GLU A 31 20.79 -2.56 -4.58
CA GLU A 31 21.30 -1.31 -5.15
C GLU A 31 20.15 -0.32 -5.35
N LYS A 32 19.00 -0.82 -5.82
CA LYS A 32 17.81 -0.01 -6.01
C LYS A 32 17.24 0.47 -4.68
N LEU A 33 17.21 -0.39 -3.66
CA LEU A 33 16.81 -0.04 -2.29
C LEU A 33 17.64 1.14 -1.75
N ARG A 34 18.97 1.11 -1.91
CA ARG A 34 19.85 2.20 -1.46
C ARG A 34 19.67 3.52 -2.19
N THR A 35 18.95 3.54 -3.33
CA THR A 35 18.61 4.81 -4.01
C THR A 35 17.47 5.57 -3.33
N PHE A 36 16.76 4.95 -2.37
CA PHE A 36 15.67 5.57 -1.64
C PHE A 36 16.20 6.39 -0.44
N PRO A 37 15.66 7.60 -0.21
CA PRO A 37 16.06 8.42 0.93
C PRO A 37 15.90 7.70 2.26
N GLY A 38 16.97 7.66 3.05
CA GLY A 38 17.01 6.97 4.34
C GLY A 38 17.42 5.50 4.26
N CYS A 39 17.78 4.98 3.08
CA CYS A 39 18.26 3.61 2.89
C CYS A 39 19.71 3.55 2.37
N GLU A 40 20.37 4.70 2.17
CA GLU A 40 21.69 4.79 1.55
C GLU A 40 22.80 4.12 2.37
N HIS A 41 22.57 3.94 3.68
CA HIS A 41 23.56 3.53 4.65
C HIS A 41 23.64 2.02 4.89
N TYR A 42 22.69 1.25 4.36
CA TYR A 42 22.64 -0.19 4.63
C TYR A 42 23.86 -0.93 4.08
N SER A 43 24.43 -1.86 4.86
CA SER A 43 25.39 -2.85 4.34
C SER A 43 24.73 -3.81 3.36
N ASP A 44 25.50 -4.63 2.63
CA ASP A 44 24.94 -5.57 1.65
C ASP A 44 24.02 -6.58 2.36
N GLU A 45 24.44 -7.05 3.53
CA GLU A 45 23.68 -7.96 4.38
C GLU A 45 22.40 -7.31 4.90
N GLU A 46 22.46 -6.06 5.37
CA GLU A 46 21.28 -5.34 5.86
C GLU A 46 20.28 -5.07 4.73
N ALA A 47 20.78 -4.65 3.56
CA ALA A 47 19.94 -4.39 2.39
C ALA A 47 19.26 -5.68 1.89
N GLU A 48 19.98 -6.80 1.87
CA GLU A 48 19.44 -8.11 1.49
C GLU A 48 18.31 -8.52 2.45
N GLN A 49 18.52 -8.37 3.76
CA GLN A 49 17.48 -8.66 4.76
C GLN A 49 16.23 -7.80 4.58
N VAL A 50 16.40 -6.50 4.28
CA VAL A 50 15.27 -5.60 4.01
C VAL A 50 14.51 -6.02 2.76
N VAL A 51 15.21 -6.28 1.65
CA VAL A 51 14.60 -6.73 0.39
C VAL A 51 13.84 -8.05 0.61
N GLN A 52 14.46 -9.01 1.29
CA GLN A 52 13.84 -10.29 1.59
C GLN A 52 12.58 -10.14 2.45
N THR A 53 12.62 -9.28 3.47
CA THR A 53 11.47 -9.01 4.34
C THR A 53 10.32 -8.37 3.57
N ILE A 54 10.61 -7.40 2.70
CA ILE A 54 9.60 -6.78 1.82
C ILE A 54 8.98 -7.84 0.90
N HIS A 55 9.79 -8.73 0.32
CA HIS A 55 9.30 -9.78 -0.56
C HIS A 55 8.36 -10.75 0.18
N GLN A 56 8.75 -11.23 1.36
CA GLN A 56 7.92 -12.08 2.20
C GLN A 56 6.60 -11.40 2.58
N TYR A 57 6.66 -10.12 2.96
CA TYR A 57 5.46 -9.36 3.31
C TYR A 57 4.49 -9.23 2.12
N VAL A 58 5.00 -8.98 0.91
CA VAL A 58 4.18 -8.92 -0.31
C VAL A 58 3.53 -10.27 -0.61
N LEU A 59 4.23 -11.39 -0.42
CA LEU A 59 3.64 -12.72 -0.60
C LEU A 59 2.49 -12.98 0.38
N ILE A 60 2.65 -12.59 1.65
CA ILE A 60 1.58 -12.70 2.66
C ILE A 60 0.37 -11.85 2.26
N LEU A 61 0.59 -10.59 1.85
CA LEU A 61 -0.49 -9.72 1.38
C LEU A 61 -1.21 -10.31 0.17
N PHE A 62 -0.46 -10.86 -0.79
CA PHE A 62 -1.03 -11.50 -1.96
C PHE A 62 -1.88 -12.71 -1.57
N GLU A 63 -1.40 -13.55 -0.65
CA GLU A 63 -2.16 -14.68 -0.12
C GLU A 63 -3.47 -14.23 0.55
N CYS A 64 -3.41 -13.20 1.41
CA CYS A 64 -4.57 -12.65 2.08
C CYS A 64 -5.62 -12.14 1.09
N VAL A 65 -5.21 -11.39 0.06
CA VAL A 65 -6.11 -10.85 -0.97
C VAL A 65 -6.64 -11.96 -1.87
N SER A 66 -5.82 -12.94 -2.24
CA SER A 66 -6.23 -14.07 -3.10
C SER A 66 -7.25 -14.98 -2.42
N LYS A 67 -7.19 -15.09 -1.09
CA LYS A 67 -8.15 -15.85 -0.27
C LYS A 67 -9.34 -15.01 0.19
N ALA A 68 -9.29 -13.69 0.04
CA ALA A 68 -10.38 -12.82 0.41
C ALA A 68 -11.59 -13.08 -0.51
N LYS A 69 -12.67 -13.62 0.06
CA LYS A 69 -13.97 -13.62 -0.61
C LYS A 69 -14.46 -12.17 -0.64
N VAL A 70 -14.63 -11.60 -1.83
CA VAL A 70 -15.35 -10.34 -1.99
C VAL A 70 -16.79 -10.60 -1.55
N VAL A 71 -17.12 -10.18 -0.33
CA VAL A 71 -18.50 -10.24 0.15
C VAL A 71 -19.16 -8.94 -0.28
N PRO A 72 -20.16 -8.95 -1.19
CA PRO A 72 -20.94 -7.76 -1.42
C PRO A 72 -21.60 -7.37 -0.11
N LEU A 73 -21.32 -6.16 0.37
CA LEU A 73 -22.03 -5.62 1.52
C LEU A 73 -23.51 -5.51 1.12
N PRO A 74 -24.45 -6.06 1.91
CA PRO A 74 -25.86 -5.86 1.65
C PRO A 74 -26.17 -4.36 1.67
N ASP A 75 -27.07 -3.96 0.76
CA ASP A 75 -27.43 -2.57 0.45
C ASP A 75 -27.52 -1.71 1.73
N THR A 76 -26.55 -0.80 1.92
CA THR A 76 -26.35 -0.08 3.19
C THR A 76 -27.43 0.97 3.47
N LYS A 77 -28.42 1.11 2.58
CA LYS A 77 -29.55 2.04 2.71
C LYS A 77 -30.41 1.82 3.96
N ASN A 78 -30.31 0.67 4.61
CA ASN A 78 -31.06 0.34 5.84
C ASN A 78 -30.20 0.25 7.12
N ILE A 79 -28.93 0.67 7.10
CA ILE A 79 -28.07 0.62 8.29
C ILE A 79 -28.33 1.85 9.15
N SER A 80 -29.23 1.71 10.14
CA SER A 80 -29.72 2.78 11.01
C SER A 80 -28.62 3.46 11.85
N TYR A 81 -27.51 2.77 12.14
CA TYR A 81 -26.39 3.31 12.92
C TYR A 81 -25.39 4.14 12.10
N LEU A 82 -25.49 4.14 10.77
CA LEU A 82 -24.69 4.99 9.87
C LEU A 82 -25.39 6.31 9.51
N ASN A 83 -26.66 6.46 9.86
CA ASN A 83 -27.33 7.76 9.87
C ASN A 83 -27.14 8.35 11.27
N PRO A 84 -26.18 9.28 11.48
CA PRO A 84 -26.16 10.04 12.72
C PRO A 84 -27.53 10.70 12.86
N ILE A 85 -28.23 10.32 13.92
CA ILE A 85 -29.54 10.81 14.32
C ILE A 85 -29.61 12.29 13.96
N LYS A 86 -30.44 12.65 12.98
CA LYS A 86 -30.82 14.05 12.77
C LYS A 86 -31.40 14.50 14.10
N LYS A 87 -30.60 15.16 14.93
CA LYS A 87 -31.07 15.85 16.14
C LYS A 87 -32.21 16.73 15.66
N LYS A 88 -33.44 16.38 16.03
CA LYS A 88 -34.54 17.34 15.97
C LYS A 88 -34.11 18.48 16.88
N ALA A 89 -33.80 19.63 16.28
CA ALA A 89 -33.81 20.88 17.00
C ALA A 89 -35.23 21.04 17.56
N SER A 90 -35.33 21.04 18.88
CA SER A 90 -36.50 21.49 19.62
C SER A 90 -36.09 22.66 20.48
#